data_AF-A0AAE4LNM7-F1
#
_entry.id   AF-A0AAE4LNM7-F1
#
_cell.length_a   1.000
_cell.length_b   1.000
_cell.length_c   1.000
_cell.angle_alpha   90.00
_cell.angle_beta   90.00
_cell.angle_gamma   90.00
#
_symmetry.space_group_name_H-M   'P 1'
#
loop_
_entity.id
_entity.type
_entity.pdbx_description
1 polymer ?
#
loop_
_entity_poly.entity_id
_entity_poly.type
_entity_poly.pdbx_seq_one_letter_code
_entity_poly.pdbx_strand_id
1 'polypeptide(L)'
;MKKTLLFSSRSLLTATLFFCAASVVSCQKEETAGAAPSCAAIRLTAEPAELVRTKSETDVAYASRFVEGDAIGLFAVIRTDAETQAYPAASGNYIQNAKFVRQADGSWREEGSKSYYMEQGQVMDLYAYYPYAENADPTALVYDASVAEADFMTARTPGFSERDGEIRLVFRHKLALAEAFVADADKLADYAVTVQDVRTKAVFSLAAAAQDAEMQSVDAKTASVAMTRCGNAFRAYLPAQEIAEGKALLKVEGNGFAAFDYTHPGKTSLAANQVRKLLVTPAFANPELLPNCYVVSPGETLYIPVSKAFGVWGKNDVLAGEGAGMLGAMGARVVWEDVRYLLNGDGNCYWSWHIWATEYDPSQVAGQQTVGGNVFMDRNLGATSLVKGPQSAGCFYQWGRKDPFQGPYTWMMFLNGNAGWSNDGIGKFMTLRGFASSNVPSENLVASVRQPYRYIVGVSDWLSPAVGGEDYRWSNADGTKGVFDPCPDGWRVPFRAREPLPHGPI
;
A
#
# COMPACT_ATOMS: atom_id res chain seq x y z
N MET A 1 82.58 16.66 -4.55
CA MET A 1 83.26 16.93 -3.27
C MET A 1 82.79 15.90 -2.23
N LYS A 2 83.66 15.53 -1.27
CA LYS A 2 83.47 14.72 -0.02
C LYS A 2 82.22 13.80 0.08
N LYS A 3 82.35 12.45 0.08
CA LYS A 3 82.87 11.53 1.14
C LYS A 3 81.82 11.25 2.25
N THR A 4 81.56 10.03 2.76
CA THR A 4 82.23 8.69 2.64
C THR A 4 81.26 7.56 3.07
N LEU A 5 81.38 6.35 2.46
CA LEU A 5 80.86 5.06 2.95
C LEU A 5 81.75 4.47 4.06
N LEU A 6 81.20 3.87 5.13
CA LEU A 6 81.98 3.06 6.07
C LEU A 6 81.21 1.83 6.59
N PHE A 7 81.74 0.65 6.23
CA PHE A 7 81.46 -0.66 6.84
C PHE A 7 82.47 -0.91 7.98
N SER A 8 82.03 -1.55 9.08
CA SER A 8 82.82 -2.49 9.91
C SER A 8 81.85 -3.21 10.85
N SER A 9 81.76 -4.54 11.01
CA SER A 9 82.69 -5.69 10.90
C SER A 9 83.53 -5.98 12.15
N ARG A 10 83.40 -7.24 12.63
CA ARG A 10 84.26 -8.02 13.56
C ARG A 10 84.37 -7.50 15.01
N SER A 11 83.79 -8.14 16.03
CA SER A 11 84.00 -9.50 16.60
C SER A 11 85.30 -9.65 17.40
N LEU A 12 85.22 -10.06 18.68
CA LEU A 12 86.03 -11.12 19.31
C LEU A 12 85.59 -11.40 20.79
N LEU A 13 85.64 -12.70 21.18
CA LEU A 13 85.95 -13.31 22.50
C LEU A 13 85.57 -12.56 23.83
N THR A 14 85.06 -13.16 24.91
CA THR A 14 85.14 -14.53 25.50
C THR A 14 84.00 -14.64 26.59
N ALA A 15 83.67 -15.73 27.31
CA ALA A 15 84.27 -17.06 27.50
C ALA A 15 83.24 -18.18 27.85
N THR A 16 83.80 -19.37 28.04
CA THR A 16 83.32 -20.72 28.40
C THR A 16 82.69 -20.91 29.79
N LEU A 17 81.65 -21.76 29.93
CA LEU A 17 81.64 -23.01 30.74
C LEU A 17 80.27 -23.73 30.77
N PHE A 18 80.23 -24.90 30.11
CA PHE A 18 79.67 -26.20 30.55
C PHE A 18 78.54 -26.24 31.60
N PHE A 19 77.42 -26.90 31.27
CA PHE A 19 77.18 -28.33 31.59
C PHE A 19 75.95 -28.89 30.85
N CYS A 20 76.00 -30.17 30.45
CA CYS A 20 74.82 -30.89 29.96
C CYS A 20 74.06 -31.54 31.13
N ALA A 21 72.73 -31.45 31.13
CA ALA A 21 71.86 -32.33 31.91
C ALA A 21 70.58 -32.61 31.11
N ALA A 22 70.40 -33.88 30.72
CA ALA A 22 69.16 -34.38 30.17
C ALA A 22 68.31 -35.03 31.27
N SER A 23 67.02 -35.28 30.98
CA SER A 23 65.99 -35.83 31.88
C SER A 23 65.52 -34.86 33.00
N VAL A 24 64.26 -34.86 33.42
CA VAL A 24 63.14 -35.79 33.16
C VAL A 24 61.84 -34.99 32.97
N VAL A 25 60.99 -35.36 32.01
CA VAL A 25 59.59 -34.88 31.98
C VAL A 25 58.80 -35.71 32.98
N SER A 26 58.12 -35.05 33.93
CA SER A 26 57.19 -35.69 34.86
C SER A 26 55.77 -35.21 34.56
N CYS A 27 54.88 -36.13 34.21
CA CYS A 27 53.48 -35.82 33.97
C CYS A 27 52.72 -35.79 35.30
N GLN A 28 52.15 -34.64 35.66
CA GLN A 28 51.11 -34.60 36.68
C GLN A 28 49.84 -35.25 36.13
N LYS A 29 49.17 -36.07 36.94
CA LYS A 29 47.87 -36.64 36.59
C LYS A 29 46.83 -35.52 36.57
N GLU A 30 46.45 -35.07 35.38
CA GLU A 30 45.23 -34.31 35.19
C GLU A 30 44.04 -35.24 35.45
N GLU A 31 43.06 -34.78 36.24
CA GLU A 31 41.75 -35.42 36.23
C GLU A 31 41.15 -35.10 34.86
N THR A 32 41.13 -36.12 33.99
CA THR A 32 40.30 -36.06 32.80
C THR A 32 38.88 -35.79 33.26
N ALA A 33 38.38 -34.60 32.95
CA ALA A 33 36.95 -34.34 33.01
C ALA A 33 36.27 -35.49 32.27
N GLY A 34 35.39 -36.21 32.97
CA GLY A 34 34.57 -37.24 32.34
C GLY A 34 33.90 -36.63 31.10
N ALA A 35 33.80 -37.41 30.02
CA ALA A 35 33.31 -36.93 28.74
C ALA A 35 32.11 -35.99 28.94
N ALA A 36 32.24 -34.75 28.46
CA ALA A 36 31.15 -33.79 28.54
C ALA A 36 29.88 -34.46 27.97
N PRO A 37 28.71 -34.31 28.62
CA PRO A 37 27.49 -34.92 28.12
C PRO A 37 27.30 -34.48 26.67
N SER A 38 27.00 -35.44 25.79
CA SER A 38 26.91 -35.23 24.33
C SER A 38 25.77 -34.30 23.90
N CYS A 39 25.01 -33.77 24.85
CA CYS A 39 23.77 -33.05 24.65
C CYS A 39 24.01 -31.58 24.28
N ALA A 40 23.68 -31.20 23.05
CA ALA A 40 23.65 -29.80 22.65
C ALA A 40 22.45 -29.07 23.28
N ALA A 41 22.67 -27.86 23.80
CA ALA A 41 21.61 -26.98 24.27
C ALA A 41 20.91 -26.32 23.07
N ILE A 42 19.59 -26.49 22.99
CA ILE A 42 18.78 -26.02 21.86
C ILE A 42 18.66 -24.48 21.85
N ARG A 43 18.89 -23.86 20.69
CA ARG A 43 18.65 -22.43 20.42
C ARG A 43 17.50 -22.25 19.42
N LEU A 44 16.84 -21.09 19.42
CA LEU A 44 15.63 -20.83 18.63
C LEU A 44 15.65 -19.47 17.94
N THR A 45 15.43 -19.50 16.63
CA THR A 45 15.07 -18.37 15.78
C THR A 45 13.66 -18.59 15.22
N ALA A 46 12.87 -17.52 15.15
CA ALA A 46 11.54 -17.55 14.54
C ALA A 46 11.25 -16.27 13.76
N GLU A 47 10.75 -16.47 12.54
CA GLU A 47 10.49 -15.44 11.54
C GLU A 47 9.25 -15.79 10.69
N PRO A 48 8.46 -14.80 10.23
CA PRO A 48 7.42 -15.04 9.22
C PRO A 48 8.03 -15.36 7.85
N ALA A 49 7.33 -16.18 7.06
CA ALA A 49 7.72 -16.50 5.69
C ALA A 49 7.61 -15.27 4.78
N GLU A 50 8.63 -14.99 3.96
CA GLU A 50 8.64 -13.82 3.06
C GLU A 50 7.55 -13.82 1.98
N LEU A 51 6.94 -14.98 1.69
CA LEU A 51 6.18 -15.18 0.45
C LEU A 51 4.78 -14.58 0.42
N VAL A 52 4.17 -14.27 1.57
CA VAL A 52 2.87 -13.58 1.67
C VAL A 52 2.88 -12.67 2.89
N ARG A 53 2.29 -11.48 2.73
CA ARG A 53 2.33 -10.42 3.73
C ARG A 53 0.93 -10.13 4.27
N THR A 54 0.56 -10.68 5.43
CA THR A 54 -0.69 -10.33 6.13
C THR A 54 -0.52 -9.68 7.50
N LYS A 55 0.65 -9.75 8.17
CA LYS A 55 0.80 -9.09 9.47
C LYS A 55 0.85 -7.56 9.34
N SER A 56 0.08 -6.92 10.21
CA SER A 56 0.07 -5.47 10.44
C SER A 56 1.14 -5.03 11.44
N GLU A 57 2.09 -4.23 10.97
CA GLU A 57 2.69 -3.15 11.75
C GLU A 57 2.31 -1.81 11.09
N THR A 58 2.70 -0.69 11.71
CA THR A 58 2.39 0.69 11.27
C THR A 58 3.11 1.15 9.99
N ASP A 59 3.62 0.23 9.18
CA ASP A 59 4.24 0.51 7.88
C ASP A 59 3.33 0.06 6.72
N VAL A 60 3.10 0.97 5.77
CA VAL A 60 2.43 0.74 4.48
C VAL A 60 3.12 -0.32 3.61
N ALA A 61 4.35 -0.71 3.93
CA ALA A 61 5.12 -1.75 3.22
C ALA A 61 4.65 -3.20 3.42
N TYR A 62 3.66 -3.47 4.27
CA TYR A 62 3.19 -4.82 4.64
C TYR A 62 4.31 -5.71 5.26
N ALA A 63 5.22 -5.12 6.04
CA ALA A 63 6.32 -5.88 6.65
C ALA A 63 5.81 -6.79 7.79
N SER A 64 5.97 -8.11 7.64
CA SER A 64 5.61 -9.07 8.69
C SER A 64 6.83 -9.39 9.57
N ARG A 65 6.89 -8.82 10.79
CA ARG A 65 7.91 -9.13 11.81
C ARG A 65 7.30 -9.41 13.18
N PHE A 66 7.99 -10.20 13.99
CA PHE A 66 7.68 -10.34 15.42
C PHE A 66 8.28 -9.17 16.20
N VAL A 67 7.52 -8.61 17.14
CA VAL A 67 7.90 -7.47 17.98
C VAL A 67 8.09 -7.91 19.44
N GLU A 68 8.69 -7.07 20.26
CA GLU A 68 8.83 -7.35 21.70
C GLU A 68 7.47 -7.68 22.34
N GLY A 69 7.43 -8.74 23.15
CA GLY A 69 6.22 -9.23 23.80
C GLY A 69 5.40 -10.24 22.97
N ASP A 70 5.63 -10.39 21.66
CA ASP A 70 5.02 -11.47 20.87
C ASP A 70 5.39 -12.84 21.47
N ALA A 71 4.40 -13.72 21.67
CA ALA A 71 4.59 -15.04 22.27
C ALA A 71 4.13 -16.17 21.33
N ILE A 72 4.96 -17.21 21.21
CA ILE A 72 4.68 -18.43 20.44
C ILE A 72 4.62 -19.66 21.36
N GLY A 73 3.83 -20.66 20.99
CA GLY A 73 3.84 -21.98 21.63
C GLY A 73 4.61 -22.99 20.79
N LEU A 74 5.56 -23.69 21.40
CA LEU A 74 6.39 -24.71 20.76
C LEU A 74 6.00 -26.12 21.23
N PHE A 75 5.88 -27.03 20.28
CA PHE A 75 5.81 -28.47 20.46
C PHE A 75 6.96 -29.15 19.72
N ALA A 76 7.45 -30.26 20.26
CA ALA A 76 8.42 -31.11 19.59
C ALA A 76 8.16 -32.57 19.90
N VAL A 77 8.34 -33.42 18.90
CA VAL A 77 8.09 -34.86 18.98
C VAL A 77 9.33 -35.59 18.49
N ILE A 78 9.90 -36.46 19.33
CA ILE A 78 11.00 -37.33 18.94
C ILE A 78 10.45 -38.41 18.00
N ARG A 79 11.11 -38.62 16.86
CA ARG A 79 10.75 -39.67 15.91
C ARG A 79 11.06 -41.05 16.49
N THR A 80 10.15 -42.00 16.32
CA THR A 80 10.39 -43.42 16.64
C THR A 80 11.26 -44.13 15.60
N ASP A 81 11.27 -43.62 14.37
CA ASP A 81 12.12 -44.02 13.25
C ASP A 81 12.62 -42.76 12.54
N ALA A 82 13.92 -42.66 12.25
CA ALA A 82 14.54 -41.42 11.79
C ALA A 82 13.97 -40.90 10.46
N GLU A 83 13.50 -41.78 9.57
CA GLU A 83 12.92 -41.42 8.28
C GLU A 83 11.43 -41.02 8.39
N THR A 84 10.72 -41.51 9.41
CA THR A 84 9.28 -41.32 9.57
C THR A 84 8.94 -40.07 10.39
N GLN A 85 8.26 -39.11 9.76
CA GLN A 85 7.78 -37.90 10.44
C GLN A 85 6.80 -38.22 11.59
N ALA A 86 7.05 -37.63 12.76
CA ALA A 86 6.18 -37.70 13.93
C ALA A 86 5.34 -36.42 14.07
N TYR A 87 4.12 -36.56 14.61
CA TYR A 87 3.13 -35.47 14.74
C TYR A 87 2.75 -35.25 16.20
N PRO A 88 2.41 -34.02 16.62
CA PRO A 88 2.10 -33.72 18.01
C PRO A 88 0.75 -34.32 18.41
N ALA A 89 0.71 -34.98 19.57
CA ALA A 89 -0.51 -35.43 20.23
C ALA A 89 -1.04 -34.36 21.19
N ALA A 90 -2.27 -34.50 21.69
CA ALA A 90 -2.83 -33.57 22.68
C ALA A 90 -1.96 -33.48 23.96
N SER A 91 -1.28 -34.57 24.34
CA SER A 91 -0.34 -34.64 25.46
C SER A 91 0.78 -35.67 25.20
N GLY A 92 1.83 -35.64 26.03
CA GLY A 92 2.93 -36.61 25.96
C GLY A 92 4.01 -36.30 24.92
N ASN A 93 3.99 -35.09 24.34
CA ASN A 93 5.07 -34.62 23.46
C ASN A 93 6.36 -34.35 24.25
N TYR A 94 7.51 -34.38 23.58
CA TYR A 94 8.82 -34.10 24.21
C TYR A 94 8.92 -32.64 24.68
N ILE A 95 8.46 -31.69 23.84
CA ILE A 95 8.12 -30.33 24.27
C ILE A 95 6.61 -30.19 24.17
N GLN A 96 5.97 -29.80 25.27
CA GLN A 96 4.52 -29.62 25.38
C GLN A 96 4.20 -28.14 25.61
N ASN A 97 3.75 -27.46 24.54
CA ASN A 97 3.31 -26.05 24.54
C ASN A 97 4.27 -25.07 25.27
N ALA A 98 5.58 -25.18 25.02
CA ALA A 98 6.55 -24.28 25.65
C ALA A 98 6.38 -22.85 25.11
N LYS A 99 6.18 -21.89 26.02
CA LYS A 99 5.99 -20.47 25.67
C LYS A 99 7.33 -19.79 25.43
N PHE A 100 7.56 -19.34 24.21
CA PHE A 100 8.70 -18.48 23.88
C PHE A 100 8.22 -17.04 23.64
N VAL A 101 8.85 -16.08 24.30
CA VAL A 101 8.51 -14.64 24.20
C VAL A 101 9.63 -13.89 23.50
N ARG A 102 9.28 -13.05 22.54
CA ARG A 102 10.18 -12.18 21.79
C ARG A 102 10.66 -11.03 22.66
N GLN A 103 11.98 -10.84 22.71
CA GLN A 103 12.64 -9.83 23.53
C GLN A 103 13.01 -8.58 22.73
N ALA A 104 13.28 -7.47 23.43
CA ALA A 104 13.79 -6.22 22.85
C ALA A 104 15.09 -6.39 22.02
N ASP A 105 15.97 -7.32 22.42
CA ASP A 105 17.22 -7.63 21.73
C ASP A 105 17.03 -8.48 20.46
N GLY A 106 15.79 -8.82 20.11
CA GLY A 106 15.43 -9.66 18.97
C GLY A 106 15.50 -11.16 19.23
N SER A 107 15.99 -11.60 20.40
CA SER A 107 16.04 -13.01 20.79
C SER A 107 14.66 -13.56 21.20
N TRP A 108 14.54 -14.88 21.20
CA TRP A 108 13.42 -15.59 21.80
C TRP A 108 13.88 -16.26 23.11
N ARG A 109 13.09 -16.11 24.17
CA ARG A 109 13.38 -16.72 25.47
C ARG A 109 12.17 -17.48 25.97
N GLU A 110 12.39 -18.66 26.54
CA GLU A 110 11.32 -19.46 27.11
C GLU A 110 10.88 -18.90 28.48
N GLU A 111 9.58 -18.80 28.71
CA GLU A 111 9.02 -18.51 30.03
C GLU A 111 9.19 -19.73 30.95
N GLY A 112 10.00 -19.58 31.99
CA GLY A 112 10.37 -20.66 32.92
C GLY A 112 11.78 -21.22 32.73
N SER A 113 12.52 -20.80 31.70
CA SER A 113 13.96 -21.10 31.51
C SER A 113 14.32 -22.59 31.57
N LYS A 114 13.51 -23.47 30.96
CA LYS A 114 13.86 -24.89 30.87
C LYS A 114 14.97 -25.06 29.83
N SER A 115 15.74 -26.13 29.99
CA SER A 115 16.77 -26.52 29.03
C SER A 115 16.36 -27.82 28.37
N TYR A 116 16.27 -27.79 27.04
CA TYR A 116 15.95 -28.95 26.21
C TYR A 116 17.25 -29.51 25.62
N TYR A 117 17.34 -30.85 25.63
CA TYR A 117 18.55 -31.61 25.33
C TYR A 117 18.19 -32.81 24.45
N MET A 118 18.81 -32.92 23.28
CA MET A 118 18.79 -34.15 22.49
C MET A 118 19.89 -35.12 22.94
N GLU A 119 19.65 -36.40 22.69
CA GLU A 119 20.69 -37.45 22.73
C GLU A 119 21.23 -37.72 21.33
N GLN A 120 22.45 -38.27 21.28
CA GLN A 120 23.17 -38.47 20.03
C GLN A 120 22.43 -39.40 19.06
N GLY A 121 22.09 -38.87 17.88
CA GLY A 121 21.36 -39.59 16.84
C GLY A 121 19.84 -39.51 16.94
N GLN A 122 19.27 -38.82 17.93
CA GLN A 122 17.85 -38.49 17.93
C GLN A 122 17.50 -37.52 16.78
N VAL A 123 16.28 -37.66 16.28
CA VAL A 123 15.67 -36.76 15.29
C VAL A 123 14.30 -36.36 15.82
N MET A 124 13.94 -35.08 15.73
CA MET A 124 12.65 -34.57 16.17
C MET A 124 11.96 -33.71 15.12
N ASP A 125 10.64 -33.70 15.15
CA ASP A 125 9.82 -32.79 14.35
C ASP A 125 9.27 -31.69 15.27
N LEU A 126 9.49 -30.43 14.89
CA LEU A 126 9.04 -29.26 15.64
C LEU A 126 7.85 -28.60 14.98
N TYR A 127 6.92 -28.17 15.82
CA TYR A 127 5.67 -27.53 15.44
C TYR A 127 5.44 -26.34 16.36
N ALA A 128 5.16 -25.17 15.80
CA ALA A 128 4.88 -23.98 16.59
C ALA A 128 3.68 -23.21 16.05
N TYR A 129 3.05 -22.41 16.91
CA TYR A 129 1.93 -21.55 16.54
C TYR A 129 1.98 -20.20 17.26
N TYR A 130 1.27 -19.23 16.68
CA TYR A 130 1.12 -17.86 17.17
C TYR A 130 -0.32 -17.40 16.94
N PRO A 131 -0.92 -16.62 17.86
CA PRO A 131 -0.38 -16.24 19.18
C PRO A 131 -0.44 -17.40 20.18
N TYR A 132 0.44 -17.38 21.19
CA TYR A 132 0.45 -18.36 22.29
C TYR A 132 -0.86 -18.36 23.09
N ALA A 133 -1.25 -19.56 23.55
CA ALA A 133 -2.34 -19.78 24.49
C ALA A 133 -1.93 -20.87 25.49
N GLU A 134 -2.20 -20.69 26.77
CA GLU A 134 -1.60 -21.49 27.85
C GLU A 134 -1.96 -22.99 27.79
N ASN A 135 -3.22 -23.31 27.49
CA ASN A 135 -3.74 -24.67 27.49
C ASN A 135 -4.10 -25.15 26.08
N ALA A 136 -3.21 -24.89 25.12
CA ALA A 136 -3.44 -25.21 23.72
C ALA A 136 -3.28 -26.71 23.41
N ASP A 137 -4.29 -27.31 22.79
CA ASP A 137 -4.21 -28.63 22.18
C ASP A 137 -3.64 -28.48 20.75
N PRO A 138 -2.43 -29.01 20.44
CA PRO A 138 -1.84 -28.90 19.11
C PRO A 138 -2.64 -29.61 18.02
N THR A 139 -3.56 -30.50 18.39
CA THR A 139 -4.45 -31.20 17.45
C THR A 139 -5.74 -30.42 17.16
N ALA A 140 -6.10 -29.42 17.97
CA ALA A 140 -7.35 -28.68 17.91
C ALA A 140 -7.22 -27.20 18.38
N LEU A 141 -6.28 -26.46 17.80
CA LEU A 141 -6.07 -25.03 18.06
C LEU A 141 -7.26 -24.20 17.56
N VAL A 142 -7.95 -23.52 18.46
CA VAL A 142 -9.14 -22.70 18.13
C VAL A 142 -8.76 -21.25 17.86
N TYR A 143 -9.25 -20.70 16.75
CA TYR A 143 -9.20 -19.28 16.43
C TYR A 143 -10.61 -18.69 16.43
N ASP A 144 -10.76 -17.44 16.90
CA ASP A 144 -12.02 -16.70 16.89
C ASP A 144 -11.79 -15.21 16.60
N ALA A 145 -12.13 -14.80 15.38
CA ALA A 145 -11.99 -13.42 14.91
C ALA A 145 -12.81 -12.38 15.71
N SER A 146 -13.77 -12.81 16.54
CA SER A 146 -14.54 -11.88 17.39
C SER A 146 -13.78 -11.39 18.62
N VAL A 147 -12.66 -12.02 18.97
CA VAL A 147 -11.80 -11.66 20.11
C VAL A 147 -10.31 -11.63 19.80
N ALA A 148 -9.88 -12.19 18.66
CA ALA A 148 -8.48 -12.26 18.27
C ALA A 148 -8.08 -11.09 17.35
N GLU A 149 -7.30 -10.15 17.89
CA GLU A 149 -6.74 -9.02 17.14
C GLU A 149 -5.49 -9.38 16.30
N ALA A 150 -4.93 -10.58 16.50
CA ALA A 150 -3.69 -11.04 15.88
C ALA A 150 -3.92 -12.06 14.75
N ASP A 151 -2.99 -12.08 13.80
CA ASP A 151 -2.95 -13.06 12.70
C ASP A 151 -2.53 -14.44 13.23
N PHE A 152 -3.28 -15.50 12.88
CA PHE A 152 -2.95 -16.87 13.29
C PHE A 152 -1.94 -17.48 12.32
N MET A 153 -0.79 -17.86 12.86
CA MET A 153 0.34 -18.40 12.11
C MET A 153 0.86 -19.71 12.72
N THR A 154 1.45 -20.56 11.90
CA THR A 154 2.15 -21.78 12.36
C THR A 154 3.50 -21.96 11.70
N ALA A 155 4.45 -22.60 12.38
CA ALA A 155 5.70 -23.09 11.82
C ALA A 155 5.81 -24.61 11.96
N ARG A 156 6.55 -25.24 11.04
CA ARG A 156 6.85 -26.68 11.05
C ARG A 156 8.27 -26.88 10.55
N THR A 157 9.10 -27.54 11.35
CA THR A 157 10.50 -27.83 11.03
C THR A 157 10.73 -29.32 11.25
N PRO A 158 10.57 -30.14 10.19
CA PRO A 158 10.69 -31.58 10.31
C PRO A 158 12.16 -32.04 10.27
N GLY A 159 12.47 -33.12 10.96
CA GLY A 159 13.76 -33.80 10.87
C GLY A 159 14.95 -33.11 11.54
N PHE A 160 14.71 -32.26 12.54
CA PHE A 160 15.76 -31.55 13.27
C PHE A 160 16.61 -32.50 14.12
N SER A 161 17.92 -32.26 14.14
CA SER A 161 18.94 -33.08 14.81
C SER A 161 20.04 -32.22 15.43
N GLU A 162 20.93 -32.83 16.22
CA GLU A 162 22.10 -32.14 16.80
C GLU A 162 23.01 -31.46 15.76
N ARG A 163 22.99 -31.92 14.49
CA ARG A 163 23.82 -31.36 13.41
C ARG A 163 23.34 -29.99 12.92
N ASP A 164 22.08 -29.66 13.18
CA ASP A 164 21.44 -28.43 12.69
C ASP A 164 21.73 -27.23 13.61
N GLY A 165 22.07 -27.50 14.88
CA GLY A 165 22.61 -26.53 15.85
C GLY A 165 21.62 -25.50 16.41
N GLU A 166 20.72 -24.97 15.58
CA GLU A 166 19.72 -23.96 15.95
C GLU A 166 18.37 -24.27 15.29
N ILE A 167 17.28 -24.27 16.07
CA ILE A 167 15.93 -24.36 15.51
C ILE A 167 15.66 -23.08 14.74
N ARG A 168 15.33 -23.23 13.46
CA ARG A 168 14.71 -22.17 12.65
C ARG A 168 13.24 -22.48 12.42
N LEU A 169 12.36 -21.61 12.90
CA LEU A 169 10.91 -21.69 12.71
C LEU A 169 10.46 -20.66 11.67
N VAL A 170 9.95 -21.13 10.54
CA VAL A 170 9.37 -20.28 9.48
C VAL A 170 7.85 -20.32 9.59
N PHE A 171 7.27 -19.21 10.04
CA PHE A 171 5.83 -19.08 10.29
C PHE A 171 5.06 -18.75 9.01
N ARG A 172 3.94 -19.45 8.77
CA ARG A 172 3.00 -19.20 7.66
C ARG A 172 1.65 -18.76 8.20
N HIS A 173 1.09 -17.73 7.56
CA HIS A 173 -0.27 -17.25 7.82
C HIS A 173 -1.32 -18.27 7.40
N LYS A 174 -2.41 -18.38 8.17
CA LYS A 174 -3.48 -19.35 7.94
C LYS A 174 -4.84 -18.73 7.67
N LEU A 175 -4.95 -17.42 7.84
CA LEU A 175 -6.18 -16.65 7.69
C LEU A 175 -6.16 -15.87 6.38
N ALA A 176 -7.33 -15.38 5.98
CA ALA A 176 -7.46 -14.31 5.00
C ALA A 176 -7.41 -12.97 5.74
N LEU A 177 -6.71 -11.97 5.17
CA LEU A 177 -6.81 -10.59 5.64
C LEU A 177 -7.87 -9.86 4.81
N ALA A 178 -9.00 -9.50 5.42
CA ALA A 178 -9.92 -8.52 4.85
C ALA A 178 -9.39 -7.11 5.17
N GLU A 179 -9.11 -6.32 4.13
CA GLU A 179 -8.57 -4.97 4.25
C GLU A 179 -9.52 -3.99 3.55
N ALA A 180 -10.24 -3.18 4.32
CA ALA A 180 -11.19 -2.18 3.84
C ALA A 180 -10.55 -0.79 3.83
N PHE A 181 -10.50 -0.16 2.66
CA PHE A 181 -10.09 1.24 2.50
C PHE A 181 -11.35 2.08 2.38
N VAL A 182 -11.58 2.98 3.34
CA VAL A 182 -12.70 3.94 3.32
C VAL A 182 -12.17 5.27 2.82
N ALA A 183 -12.71 5.77 1.71
CA ALA A 183 -12.29 7.06 1.16
C ALA A 183 -12.48 8.20 2.18
N ASP A 184 -11.52 9.12 2.22
CA ASP A 184 -11.43 10.26 3.16
C ASP A 184 -11.38 9.92 4.66
N ALA A 185 -11.19 8.65 5.04
CA ALA A 185 -11.02 8.25 6.45
C ALA A 185 -9.83 8.94 7.15
N ASP A 186 -8.80 9.35 6.40
CA ASP A 186 -7.61 10.04 6.93
C ASP A 186 -7.89 11.45 7.41
N LYS A 187 -8.99 12.06 6.95
CA LYS A 187 -9.36 13.43 7.32
C LYS A 187 -10.25 13.48 8.56
N LEU A 188 -10.86 12.34 8.96
CA LEU A 188 -11.98 12.31 9.91
C LEU A 188 -11.86 11.11 10.88
N ALA A 189 -11.85 11.39 12.18
CA ALA A 189 -11.40 10.45 13.21
C ALA A 189 -12.39 9.30 13.49
N ASP A 190 -13.69 9.53 13.33
CA ASP A 190 -14.75 8.75 13.97
C ASP A 190 -15.40 7.71 13.03
N TYR A 191 -14.61 6.96 12.26
CA TYR A 191 -15.10 5.86 11.43
C TYR A 191 -15.02 4.51 12.15
N ALA A 192 -16.13 3.77 12.16
CA ALA A 192 -16.20 2.37 12.53
C ALA A 192 -16.55 1.53 11.29
N VAL A 193 -15.79 0.46 11.06
CA VAL A 193 -16.03 -0.50 9.97
C VAL A 193 -16.19 -1.90 10.56
N THR A 194 -17.25 -2.59 10.18
CA THR A 194 -17.56 -3.93 10.66
C THR A 194 -17.86 -4.84 9.48
N VAL A 195 -17.10 -5.92 9.31
CA VAL A 195 -17.40 -6.96 8.30
C VAL A 195 -18.61 -7.78 8.76
N GLN A 196 -19.58 -8.01 7.87
CA GLN A 196 -20.89 -8.61 8.18
C GLN A 196 -20.99 -10.04 7.66
N ASP A 197 -21.85 -10.85 8.29
CA ASP A 197 -22.22 -12.20 7.82
C ASP A 197 -21.03 -13.15 7.54
N VAL A 198 -19.90 -13.00 8.26
CA VAL A 198 -18.71 -13.85 8.10
C VAL A 198 -18.60 -14.93 9.17
N ARG A 199 -18.05 -16.08 8.79
CA ARG A 199 -17.64 -17.14 9.73
C ARG A 199 -16.42 -16.66 10.50
N THR A 200 -16.51 -16.62 11.83
CA THR A 200 -15.44 -16.05 12.68
C THR A 200 -14.51 -17.08 13.29
N LYS A 201 -14.94 -18.35 13.36
CA LYS A 201 -14.25 -19.43 14.09
C LYS A 201 -13.64 -20.47 13.18
N ALA A 202 -12.42 -20.90 13.50
CA ALA A 202 -11.75 -22.01 12.84
C ALA A 202 -11.00 -22.90 13.84
N VAL A 203 -10.78 -24.15 13.47
CA VAL A 203 -9.96 -25.12 14.22
C VAL A 203 -8.80 -25.55 13.34
N PHE A 204 -7.59 -25.49 13.88
CA PHE A 204 -6.34 -25.87 13.23
C PHE A 204 -5.69 -27.05 13.95
N SER A 205 -4.98 -27.90 13.20
CA SER A 205 -4.27 -29.07 13.73
C SER A 205 -2.84 -29.09 13.23
N LEU A 206 -1.87 -28.90 14.12
CA LEU A 206 -0.43 -29.04 13.80
C LEU A 206 -0.08 -30.49 13.43
N ALA A 207 -0.93 -31.45 13.79
CA ALA A 207 -0.83 -32.86 13.42
C ALA A 207 -1.30 -33.17 11.98
N ALA A 208 -1.78 -32.19 11.21
CA ALA A 208 -2.18 -32.42 9.82
C ALA A 208 -0.98 -32.84 8.95
N ALA A 209 -1.22 -33.68 7.93
CA ALA A 209 -0.16 -34.24 7.09
C ALA A 209 0.71 -33.16 6.40
N ALA A 210 0.13 -32.02 6.01
CA ALA A 210 0.82 -30.88 5.41
C ALA A 210 0.38 -29.55 6.04
N GLN A 211 1.25 -28.53 6.01
CA GLN A 211 0.97 -27.21 6.61
C GLN A 211 -0.26 -26.52 6.01
N ASP A 212 -0.50 -26.67 4.71
CA ASP A 212 -1.64 -26.02 4.05
C ASP A 212 -2.97 -26.74 4.32
N ALA A 213 -2.92 -27.95 4.90
CA ALA A 213 -4.06 -28.74 5.33
C ALA A 213 -4.33 -28.63 6.86
N GLU A 214 -3.68 -27.71 7.56
CA GLU A 214 -3.82 -27.58 9.02
C GLU A 214 -5.20 -27.05 9.44
N MET A 215 -5.88 -26.24 8.64
CA MET A 215 -7.26 -25.80 8.89
C MET A 215 -8.24 -26.97 8.73
N GLN A 216 -8.71 -27.55 9.84
CA GLN A 216 -9.59 -28.73 9.82
C GLN A 216 -11.06 -28.37 9.57
N SER A 217 -11.51 -27.26 10.17
CA SER A 217 -12.91 -26.85 10.08
C SER A 217 -13.07 -25.35 10.33
N VAL A 218 -14.09 -24.77 9.70
CA VAL A 218 -14.58 -23.41 9.95
C VAL A 218 -16.03 -23.52 10.43
N ASP A 219 -16.41 -22.78 11.47
CA ASP A 219 -17.80 -22.80 11.98
C ASP A 219 -18.77 -22.37 10.87
N ALA A 220 -19.92 -23.04 10.80
CA ALA A 220 -20.98 -22.70 9.87
C ALA A 220 -21.73 -21.43 10.28
N LYS A 221 -21.68 -21.03 11.56
CA LYS A 221 -22.29 -19.80 12.07
C LYS A 221 -21.55 -18.57 11.56
N THR A 222 -22.32 -17.57 11.16
CA THR A 222 -21.84 -16.26 10.76
C THR A 222 -22.12 -15.22 11.85
N ALA A 223 -21.26 -14.22 11.95
CA ALA A 223 -21.40 -13.06 12.82
C ALA A 223 -20.72 -11.85 12.18
N SER A 224 -20.85 -10.69 12.82
CA SER A 224 -20.18 -9.46 12.42
C SER A 224 -18.89 -9.27 13.23
N VAL A 225 -17.80 -8.84 12.58
CA VAL A 225 -16.50 -8.61 13.22
C VAL A 225 -16.10 -7.16 13.05
N ALA A 226 -15.78 -6.47 14.14
CA ALA A 226 -15.25 -5.11 14.10
C ALA A 226 -13.84 -5.14 13.49
N MET A 227 -13.55 -4.22 12.56
CA MET A 227 -12.26 -4.16 11.90
C MET A 227 -11.33 -3.17 12.61
N THR A 228 -10.10 -3.57 12.90
CA THR A 228 -9.09 -2.74 13.58
C THR A 228 -8.56 -1.67 12.62
N ARG A 229 -8.56 -0.41 13.05
CA ARG A 229 -8.02 0.72 12.26
C ARG A 229 -6.49 0.64 12.19
N CYS A 230 -5.94 0.77 10.98
CA CYS A 230 -4.53 0.72 10.65
C CYS A 230 -4.21 1.86 9.67
N GLY A 231 -4.07 3.09 10.20
CA GLY A 231 -3.96 4.30 9.37
C GLY A 231 -5.26 4.56 8.60
N ASN A 232 -5.16 4.47 7.27
CA ASN A 232 -6.27 4.65 6.32
C ASN A 232 -7.07 3.36 6.01
N ALA A 233 -6.56 2.22 6.47
CA ALA A 233 -7.16 0.91 6.27
C ALA A 233 -7.86 0.43 7.55
N PHE A 234 -8.87 -0.42 7.37
CA PHE A 234 -9.49 -1.21 8.43
C PHE A 234 -9.22 -2.69 8.13
N ARG A 235 -8.79 -3.45 9.14
CA ARG A 235 -8.30 -4.83 8.97
C ARG A 235 -9.05 -5.82 9.85
N ALA A 236 -9.38 -6.99 9.30
CA ALA A 236 -9.85 -8.14 10.06
C ALA A 236 -9.24 -9.43 9.51
N TYR A 237 -8.71 -10.27 10.40
CA TYR A 237 -8.23 -11.60 10.07
C TYR A 237 -9.39 -12.59 10.16
N LEU A 238 -9.64 -13.36 9.10
CA LEU A 238 -10.82 -14.21 8.99
C LEU A 238 -10.44 -15.63 8.52
N PRO A 239 -11.13 -16.68 9.00
CA PRO A 239 -11.09 -17.99 8.37
C PRO A 239 -11.39 -17.93 6.87
N ALA A 240 -10.77 -18.81 6.10
CA ALA A 240 -10.98 -18.87 4.66
C ALA A 240 -12.42 -19.27 4.32
N GLN A 241 -13.09 -18.51 3.45
CA GLN A 241 -14.51 -18.66 3.15
C GLN A 241 -14.93 -17.97 1.84
N GLU A 242 -16.04 -18.44 1.26
CA GLU A 242 -16.74 -17.77 0.17
C GLU A 242 -17.90 -16.95 0.72
N ILE A 243 -18.01 -15.71 0.25
CA ILE A 243 -19.11 -14.80 0.57
C ILE A 243 -20.01 -14.68 -0.65
N ALA A 244 -21.29 -14.96 -0.43
CA ALA A 244 -22.31 -14.96 -1.47
C ALA A 244 -22.52 -13.56 -2.07
N GLU A 245 -22.81 -13.53 -3.37
CA GLU A 245 -23.18 -12.32 -4.09
C GLU A 245 -24.48 -11.71 -3.54
N GLY A 246 -24.57 -10.37 -3.53
CA GLY A 246 -25.74 -9.65 -3.03
C GLY A 246 -25.87 -9.60 -1.50
N LYS A 247 -24.89 -10.13 -0.75
CA LYS A 247 -24.79 -9.95 0.71
C LYS A 247 -24.06 -8.64 1.05
N ALA A 248 -24.57 -7.95 2.07
CA ALA A 248 -23.82 -6.90 2.74
C ALA A 248 -22.52 -7.50 3.30
N LEU A 249 -21.39 -6.90 2.94
CA LEU A 249 -20.05 -7.37 3.29
C LEU A 249 -19.42 -6.50 4.37
N LEU A 250 -19.54 -5.18 4.26
CA LEU A 250 -19.06 -4.23 5.27
C LEU A 250 -20.18 -3.28 5.64
N LYS A 251 -20.30 -2.97 6.93
CA LYS A 251 -21.09 -1.87 7.45
C LYS A 251 -20.13 -0.76 7.86
N VAL A 252 -20.36 0.46 7.38
CA VAL A 252 -19.56 1.64 7.72
C VAL A 252 -20.45 2.64 8.46
N GLU A 253 -19.98 3.09 9.62
CA GLU A 253 -20.72 3.99 10.52
C GLU A 253 -19.82 5.12 11.02
N GLY A 254 -20.43 6.25 11.38
CA GLY A 254 -19.77 7.40 12.00
C GLY A 254 -19.65 8.62 11.10
N ASN A 255 -18.85 9.60 11.54
CA ASN A 255 -18.58 10.84 10.80
C ASN A 255 -19.84 11.64 10.35
N GLY A 256 -20.92 11.59 11.13
CA GLY A 256 -22.15 12.36 10.86
C GLY A 256 -23.01 11.90 9.66
N PHE A 257 -22.58 10.89 8.92
CA PHE A 257 -23.38 10.26 7.86
C PHE A 257 -24.25 9.14 8.43
N ALA A 258 -25.34 8.82 7.73
CA ALA A 258 -26.11 7.61 8.04
C ALA A 258 -25.26 6.36 7.76
N ALA A 259 -25.37 5.35 8.63
CA ALA A 259 -24.75 4.05 8.43
C ALA A 259 -25.13 3.47 7.07
N PHE A 260 -24.15 2.90 6.35
CA PHE A 260 -24.39 2.27 5.05
C PHE A 260 -23.70 0.92 4.93
N ASP A 261 -24.39 0.01 4.24
CA ASP A 261 -23.90 -1.33 3.93
C ASP A 261 -23.24 -1.34 2.53
N TYR A 262 -21.97 -1.70 2.48
CA TYR A 262 -21.27 -2.04 1.25
C TYR A 262 -21.60 -3.49 0.87
N THR A 263 -22.28 -3.67 -0.26
CA THR A 263 -22.50 -4.97 -0.90
C THR A 263 -21.51 -5.13 -2.04
N HIS A 264 -20.70 -6.20 -2.03
CA HIS A 264 -19.76 -6.46 -3.12
C HIS A 264 -20.53 -6.94 -4.36
N PRO A 265 -20.27 -6.41 -5.58
CA PRO A 265 -21.08 -6.64 -6.79
C PRO A 265 -20.81 -8.01 -7.46
N GLY A 266 -20.48 -9.03 -6.68
CA GLY A 266 -20.11 -10.36 -7.16
C GLY A 266 -19.57 -11.23 -6.03
N LYS A 267 -19.48 -12.54 -6.26
CA LYS A 267 -18.91 -13.50 -5.30
C LYS A 267 -17.53 -13.05 -4.80
N THR A 268 -17.33 -13.10 -3.48
CA THR A 268 -16.09 -12.68 -2.84
C THR A 268 -15.44 -13.84 -2.11
N SER A 269 -14.30 -14.28 -2.63
CA SER A 269 -13.45 -15.26 -1.95
C SER A 269 -12.52 -14.58 -0.96
N LEU A 270 -12.51 -15.08 0.28
CA LEU A 270 -11.49 -14.83 1.28
C LEU A 270 -10.62 -16.08 1.39
N ALA A 271 -9.51 -16.11 0.66
CA ALA A 271 -8.59 -17.24 0.65
C ALA A 271 -7.56 -17.14 1.79
N ALA A 272 -7.22 -18.29 2.41
CA ALA A 272 -6.13 -18.37 3.38
C ALA A 272 -4.83 -17.88 2.75
N ASN A 273 -4.00 -17.18 3.54
CA ASN A 273 -2.72 -16.65 3.10
C ASN A 273 -2.87 -15.70 1.88
N GLN A 274 -3.91 -14.84 1.90
CA GLN A 274 -4.14 -13.77 0.92
C GLN A 274 -4.75 -12.52 1.57
N VAL A 275 -4.52 -11.36 0.96
CA VAL A 275 -5.16 -10.08 1.32
C VAL A 275 -6.30 -9.79 0.35
N ARG A 276 -7.53 -9.71 0.85
CA ARG A 276 -8.68 -9.20 0.08
C ARG A 276 -8.87 -7.72 0.36
N LYS A 277 -8.44 -6.89 -0.59
CA LYS A 277 -8.67 -5.44 -0.56
C LYS A 277 -10.11 -5.11 -1.00
N LEU A 278 -10.78 -4.29 -0.21
CA LEU A 278 -12.15 -3.81 -0.44
C LEU A 278 -12.11 -2.28 -0.45
N LEU A 279 -12.37 -1.66 -1.59
CA LEU A 279 -12.47 -0.20 -1.68
C LEU A 279 -13.92 0.22 -1.39
N VAL A 280 -14.12 0.92 -0.28
CA VAL A 280 -15.42 1.47 0.11
C VAL A 280 -15.40 2.97 -0.15
N THR A 281 -16.27 3.41 -1.06
CA THR A 281 -16.53 4.83 -1.30
C THR A 281 -17.96 5.13 -0.86
N PRO A 282 -18.22 6.23 -0.14
CA PRO A 282 -19.58 6.68 0.14
C PRO A 282 -20.36 6.90 -1.16
N ALA A 283 -21.66 6.60 -1.14
CA ALA A 283 -22.54 6.92 -2.26
C ALA A 283 -22.76 8.45 -2.31
N PHE A 284 -22.06 9.12 -3.22
CA PHE A 284 -22.24 10.55 -3.44
C PHE A 284 -23.63 10.82 -4.06
N ALA A 285 -24.42 11.69 -3.45
CA ALA A 285 -25.76 12.04 -3.95
C ALA A 285 -25.72 12.75 -5.32
N ASN A 286 -24.67 13.54 -5.57
CA ASN A 286 -24.43 14.27 -6.81
C ASN A 286 -22.99 14.01 -7.30
N PRO A 287 -22.69 12.80 -7.82
CA PRO A 287 -21.32 12.40 -8.13
C PRO A 287 -20.69 13.25 -9.24
N GLU A 288 -21.47 13.85 -10.13
CA GLU A 288 -20.97 14.77 -11.17
C GLU A 288 -20.30 16.04 -10.61
N LEU A 289 -20.61 16.42 -9.36
CA LEU A 289 -20.09 17.62 -8.68
C LEU A 289 -18.77 17.37 -7.94
N LEU A 290 -18.30 16.12 -7.86
CA LEU A 290 -16.96 15.77 -7.36
C LEU A 290 -15.87 16.57 -8.11
N PRO A 291 -14.66 16.77 -7.55
CA PRO A 291 -13.64 17.58 -8.20
C PRO A 291 -13.06 16.92 -9.46
N ASN A 292 -12.48 17.72 -10.35
CA ASN A 292 -11.65 17.23 -11.46
C ASN A 292 -10.15 17.23 -11.14
N CYS A 293 -9.74 17.90 -10.06
CA CYS A 293 -8.37 17.97 -9.57
C CYS A 293 -8.29 17.42 -8.15
N TYR A 294 -7.24 16.67 -7.86
CA TYR A 294 -6.91 16.20 -6.52
C TYR A 294 -5.52 16.70 -6.15
N VAL A 295 -5.41 17.36 -5.01
CA VAL A 295 -4.13 17.73 -4.42
C VAL A 295 -3.67 16.58 -3.53
N VAL A 296 -2.41 16.18 -3.64
CA VAL A 296 -1.85 15.03 -2.92
C VAL A 296 -0.38 15.28 -2.59
N SER A 297 0.02 14.98 -1.36
CA SER A 297 1.41 15.15 -0.92
C SER A 297 2.29 13.98 -1.40
N PRO A 298 3.59 14.18 -1.66
CA PRO A 298 4.50 13.11 -2.01
C PRO A 298 4.47 11.94 -1.02
N GLY A 299 4.14 10.74 -1.50
CA GLY A 299 4.02 9.52 -0.69
C GLY A 299 2.62 9.21 -0.15
N GLU A 300 1.66 10.13 -0.28
CA GLU A 300 0.26 9.86 0.08
C GLU A 300 -0.46 8.96 -0.93
N THR A 301 -1.49 8.25 -0.47
CA THR A 301 -2.37 7.44 -1.33
C THR A 301 -3.62 8.23 -1.70
N LEU A 302 -3.86 8.39 -3.00
CA LEU A 302 -5.04 9.08 -3.52
C LEU A 302 -6.11 8.10 -4.03
N TYR A 303 -7.36 8.31 -3.60
CA TYR A 303 -8.54 7.63 -4.15
C TYR A 303 -9.31 8.55 -5.10
N ILE A 304 -9.51 8.11 -6.34
CA ILE A 304 -10.26 8.85 -7.36
C ILE A 304 -11.61 8.16 -7.59
N PRO A 305 -12.75 8.74 -7.13
CA PRO A 305 -14.08 8.21 -7.38
C PRO A 305 -14.45 8.27 -8.87
N VAL A 306 -14.35 7.13 -9.55
CA VAL A 306 -14.79 6.97 -10.96
C VAL A 306 -16.27 7.26 -11.16
N SER A 307 -17.09 7.16 -10.11
CA SER A 307 -18.51 7.54 -10.10
C SER A 307 -18.75 8.96 -10.61
N LYS A 308 -17.79 9.88 -10.49
CA LYS A 308 -17.88 11.19 -11.15
C LYS A 308 -18.16 11.07 -12.64
N ALA A 309 -17.36 10.27 -13.34
CA ALA A 309 -17.45 10.16 -14.79
C ALA A 309 -18.84 9.64 -15.20
N PHE A 310 -19.31 8.58 -14.55
CA PHE A 310 -20.67 8.03 -14.74
C PHE A 310 -21.77 9.05 -14.41
N GLY A 311 -21.60 9.87 -13.36
CA GLY A 311 -22.52 10.95 -13.02
C GLY A 311 -22.62 12.02 -14.10
N VAL A 312 -21.48 12.42 -14.68
CA VAL A 312 -21.46 13.38 -15.80
C VAL A 312 -22.07 12.77 -17.06
N TRP A 313 -21.73 11.51 -17.39
CA TRP A 313 -22.28 10.82 -18.56
C TRP A 313 -23.81 10.67 -18.44
N GLY A 314 -24.31 10.18 -17.30
CA GLY A 314 -25.74 9.98 -17.07
C GLY A 314 -26.59 11.26 -17.02
N LYS A 315 -25.96 12.43 -16.92
CA LYS A 315 -26.63 13.76 -16.97
C LYS A 315 -26.36 14.52 -18.29
N ASN A 316 -25.70 13.90 -19.28
CA ASN A 316 -25.36 14.53 -20.55
C ASN A 316 -25.66 13.59 -21.73
N ASP A 317 -26.74 13.84 -22.45
CA ASP A 317 -27.25 12.97 -23.53
C ASP A 317 -26.20 12.68 -24.64
N VAL A 318 -25.30 13.65 -24.92
CA VAL A 318 -24.23 13.49 -25.90
C VAL A 318 -23.17 12.49 -25.42
N LEU A 319 -22.82 12.51 -24.12
CA LEU A 319 -21.85 11.59 -23.53
C LEU A 319 -22.48 10.23 -23.18
N ALA A 320 -23.79 10.18 -22.90
CA ALA A 320 -24.54 8.94 -22.68
C ALA A 320 -24.82 8.15 -23.97
N GLY A 321 -24.93 8.82 -25.12
CA GLY A 321 -25.33 8.20 -26.38
C GLY A 321 -24.37 7.11 -26.89
N GLU A 322 -24.90 6.09 -27.57
CA GLU A 322 -24.14 4.91 -28.02
C GLU A 322 -22.88 5.26 -28.85
N GLY A 323 -22.95 6.32 -29.68
CA GLY A 323 -21.80 6.81 -30.47
C GLY A 323 -20.62 7.35 -29.65
N ALA A 324 -20.85 7.74 -28.38
CA ALA A 324 -19.80 8.15 -27.46
C ALA A 324 -18.96 6.96 -26.95
N GLY A 325 -19.45 5.72 -27.09
CA GLY A 325 -18.69 4.50 -26.75
C GLY A 325 -18.32 4.41 -25.26
N MET A 326 -19.04 5.11 -24.38
CA MET A 326 -18.78 5.18 -22.93
C MET A 326 -19.27 3.94 -22.16
N LEU A 327 -19.57 2.83 -22.85
CA LEU A 327 -20.11 1.60 -22.27
C LEU A 327 -19.22 0.42 -22.69
N GLY A 328 -18.65 -0.28 -21.71
CA GLY A 328 -17.76 -1.42 -21.93
C GLY A 328 -16.79 -1.65 -20.76
N ALA A 329 -15.90 -2.64 -20.89
CA ALA A 329 -14.83 -2.85 -19.93
C ALA A 329 -13.78 -1.72 -20.05
N MET A 330 -13.53 -1.01 -18.94
CA MET A 330 -12.60 0.12 -18.87
C MET A 330 -11.47 -0.15 -17.89
N GLY A 331 -10.31 0.49 -18.12
CA GLY A 331 -9.16 0.48 -17.23
C GLY A 331 -8.56 1.88 -17.09
N ALA A 332 -7.85 2.13 -15.98
CA ALA A 332 -7.14 3.38 -15.75
C ALA A 332 -5.75 3.36 -16.41
N ARG A 333 -5.30 4.51 -16.91
CA ARG A 333 -3.93 4.73 -17.40
C ARG A 333 -3.47 6.15 -17.10
N VAL A 334 -2.17 6.35 -16.92
CA VAL A 334 -1.57 7.70 -16.94
C VAL A 334 -1.67 8.23 -18.37
N VAL A 335 -2.32 9.38 -18.55
CA VAL A 335 -2.53 10.00 -19.87
C VAL A 335 -1.50 11.10 -20.16
N TRP A 336 -0.98 11.72 -19.10
CA TRP A 336 0.09 12.71 -19.12
C TRP A 336 0.73 12.80 -17.73
N GLU A 337 2.02 13.16 -17.67
CA GLU A 337 2.78 13.48 -16.46
C GLU A 337 3.71 14.67 -16.75
N ASP A 338 4.14 15.43 -15.73
CA ASP A 338 5.05 16.58 -15.91
C ASP A 338 6.52 16.18 -16.20
N VAL A 339 6.74 14.94 -16.66
CA VAL A 339 8.01 14.52 -17.21
C VAL A 339 8.12 15.06 -18.62
N ARG A 340 9.18 15.84 -18.87
CA ARG A 340 9.48 16.38 -20.19
C ARG A 340 9.50 15.23 -21.22
N TYR A 341 8.85 15.46 -22.35
CA TYR A 341 8.71 14.54 -23.49
C TYR A 341 7.67 13.40 -23.36
N LEU A 342 6.93 13.22 -22.25
CA LEU A 342 5.88 12.19 -22.18
C LEU A 342 4.50 12.69 -22.66
N LEU A 343 4.19 12.42 -23.93
CA LEU A 343 2.83 12.55 -24.51
C LEU A 343 2.47 11.27 -25.29
N ASN A 344 2.47 10.13 -24.58
CA ASN A 344 2.05 8.85 -25.12
C ASN A 344 0.54 8.64 -24.90
N GLY A 345 -0.20 8.40 -25.98
CA GLY A 345 -1.67 8.37 -25.89
C GLY A 345 -2.36 7.93 -27.17
N ASP A 346 -1.91 6.83 -27.78
CA ASP A 346 -2.72 6.12 -28.76
C ASP A 346 -3.91 5.45 -28.05
N GLY A 347 -5.09 5.48 -28.66
CA GLY A 347 -6.35 5.00 -28.07
C GLY A 347 -7.16 6.07 -27.33
N ASN A 348 -8.48 5.86 -27.24
CA ASN A 348 -9.43 6.83 -26.68
C ASN A 348 -9.33 6.96 -25.15
N CYS A 349 -9.49 8.18 -24.65
CA CYS A 349 -9.84 8.44 -23.25
C CYS A 349 -11.37 8.42 -23.07
N TYR A 350 -11.86 8.14 -21.86
CA TYR A 350 -13.30 8.19 -21.52
C TYR A 350 -13.59 9.24 -20.44
N TRP A 351 -12.66 9.41 -19.50
CA TRP A 351 -12.61 10.55 -18.58
C TRP A 351 -11.17 10.72 -18.06
N SER A 352 -10.85 11.91 -17.58
CA SER A 352 -9.51 12.30 -17.10
C SER A 352 -9.63 13.18 -15.87
N TRP A 353 -8.71 13.00 -14.93
CA TRP A 353 -8.58 13.80 -13.71
C TRP A 353 -7.16 14.39 -13.66
N HIS A 354 -7.02 15.55 -13.03
CA HIS A 354 -5.74 16.17 -12.72
C HIS A 354 -5.29 15.72 -11.32
N ILE A 355 -4.07 15.21 -11.21
CA ILE A 355 -3.43 14.91 -9.92
C ILE A 355 -2.32 15.94 -9.74
N TRP A 356 -2.48 16.83 -8.76
CA TRP A 356 -1.51 17.86 -8.41
C TRP A 356 -0.69 17.37 -7.21
N ALA A 357 0.43 16.73 -7.52
CA ALA A 357 1.36 16.21 -6.51
C ALA A 357 2.22 17.35 -5.94
N THR A 358 2.03 17.74 -4.68
CA THR A 358 2.70 18.89 -4.05
C THR A 358 2.54 18.90 -2.53
N GLU A 359 3.52 19.45 -1.80
CA GLU A 359 3.47 19.75 -0.35
C GLU A 359 2.49 20.91 0.00
N TYR A 360 1.67 21.34 -0.95
CA TYR A 360 0.76 22.47 -0.82
C TYR A 360 -0.63 22.00 -0.42
N ASP A 361 -1.13 22.47 0.72
CA ASP A 361 -2.53 22.29 1.10
C ASP A 361 -3.29 23.63 0.93
N PRO A 362 -4.20 23.76 -0.05
CA PRO A 362 -4.99 24.97 -0.23
C PRO A 362 -6.01 25.20 0.88
N SER A 363 -6.34 24.21 1.72
CA SER A 363 -7.28 24.37 2.83
C SER A 363 -6.69 25.17 4.01
N GLN A 364 -5.35 25.20 4.12
CA GLN A 364 -4.66 25.99 5.15
C GLN A 364 -4.64 27.47 4.81
N VAL A 365 -4.78 28.33 5.82
CA VAL A 365 -4.66 29.80 5.66
C VAL A 365 -3.32 30.22 5.04
N ALA A 366 -2.24 29.49 5.31
CA ALA A 366 -0.92 29.73 4.72
C ALA A 366 -0.87 29.48 3.20
N GLY A 367 -1.80 28.69 2.65
CA GLY A 367 -1.94 28.41 1.23
C GLY A 367 -2.93 29.33 0.50
N GLN A 368 -3.41 30.37 1.16
CA GLN A 368 -4.50 31.24 0.69
C GLN A 368 -4.08 32.72 0.64
N GLN A 369 -4.76 33.48 -0.22
CA GLN A 369 -4.63 34.94 -0.32
C GLN A 369 -6.00 35.60 -0.52
N THR A 370 -6.20 36.78 0.04
CA THR A 370 -7.46 37.53 -0.11
C THR A 370 -7.30 38.65 -1.13
N VAL A 371 -8.10 38.62 -2.19
CA VAL A 371 -8.10 39.64 -3.25
C VAL A 371 -9.52 40.14 -3.47
N GLY A 372 -9.75 41.45 -3.30
CA GLY A 372 -11.07 42.06 -3.49
C GLY A 372 -12.16 41.47 -2.58
N GLY A 373 -11.82 41.04 -1.36
CA GLY A 373 -12.73 40.40 -0.40
C GLY A 373 -13.01 38.91 -0.66
N ASN A 374 -12.49 38.34 -1.74
CA ASN A 374 -12.61 36.91 -2.04
C ASN A 374 -11.32 36.17 -1.67
N VAL A 375 -11.44 34.93 -1.23
CA VAL A 375 -10.29 34.05 -0.93
C VAL A 375 -9.90 33.28 -2.18
N PHE A 376 -8.61 33.26 -2.49
CA PHE A 376 -7.98 32.54 -3.60
C PHE A 376 -6.87 31.63 -3.03
N MET A 377 -6.48 30.62 -3.82
CA MET A 377 -5.20 29.95 -3.65
C MET A 377 -4.04 30.95 -3.80
N ASP A 378 -2.96 30.77 -3.04
CA ASP A 378 -1.72 31.56 -3.17
C ASP A 378 -1.00 31.35 -4.52
N ARG A 379 -1.32 30.27 -5.25
CA ARG A 379 -0.67 29.84 -6.51
C ARG A 379 -1.67 29.32 -7.55
N ASN A 380 -1.21 29.23 -8.80
CA ASN A 380 -1.96 28.63 -9.90
C ASN A 380 -2.13 27.12 -9.72
N LEU A 381 -3.24 26.55 -10.23
CA LEU A 381 -3.45 25.10 -10.28
C LEU A 381 -2.27 24.39 -10.97
N GLY A 382 -1.71 23.37 -10.34
CA GLY A 382 -0.56 22.63 -10.87
C GLY A 382 0.80 23.30 -10.66
N ALA A 383 0.87 24.47 -10.01
CA ALA A 383 2.15 25.10 -9.66
C ALA A 383 2.82 24.35 -8.48
N THR A 384 4.10 24.04 -8.61
CA THR A 384 4.89 23.37 -7.56
C THR A 384 5.77 24.34 -6.77
N SER A 385 5.81 25.63 -7.15
CA SER A 385 6.57 26.66 -6.45
C SER A 385 5.90 28.03 -6.52
N LEU A 386 6.08 28.87 -5.50
CA LEU A 386 5.77 30.31 -5.53
C LEU A 386 6.93 31.14 -6.12
N VAL A 387 8.12 30.56 -6.25
CA VAL A 387 9.30 31.27 -6.77
C VAL A 387 9.16 31.41 -8.29
N LYS A 388 9.22 32.65 -8.77
CA LYS A 388 9.12 33.01 -10.20
C LYS A 388 10.02 32.12 -11.07
N GLY A 389 9.40 31.24 -11.84
CA GLY A 389 10.07 30.27 -12.71
C GLY A 389 9.06 29.36 -13.43
N PRO A 390 9.50 28.25 -14.06
CA PRO A 390 8.57 27.35 -14.77
C PRO A 390 7.57 26.72 -13.80
N GLN A 391 8.06 26.33 -12.61
CA GLN A 391 7.28 25.69 -11.55
C GLN A 391 6.20 26.59 -10.92
N SER A 392 6.27 27.92 -11.12
CA SER A 392 5.24 28.86 -10.66
C SER A 392 4.19 29.20 -11.71
N ALA A 393 4.35 28.73 -12.97
CA ALA A 393 3.37 29.01 -14.03
C ALA A 393 2.07 28.21 -13.82
N GLY A 394 2.19 26.96 -13.37
CA GLY A 394 1.08 26.02 -13.26
C GLY A 394 0.55 25.52 -14.61
N CYS A 395 -0.62 24.90 -14.59
CA CYS A 395 -1.31 24.36 -15.75
C CYS A 395 -2.18 25.42 -16.44
N PHE A 396 -2.29 25.30 -17.77
CA PHE A 396 -3.17 26.13 -18.60
C PHE A 396 -4.40 25.32 -19.00
N TYR A 397 -5.52 26.00 -19.28
CA TYR A 397 -6.79 25.35 -19.58
C TYR A 397 -7.49 26.01 -20.78
N GLN A 398 -8.11 25.20 -21.64
CA GLN A 398 -8.81 25.68 -22.82
C GLN A 398 -10.28 26.00 -22.49
N TRP A 399 -10.57 27.27 -22.23
CA TRP A 399 -11.91 27.90 -22.20
C TRP A 399 -13.09 26.98 -21.78
N GLY A 400 -13.12 26.54 -20.52
CA GLY A 400 -14.18 25.70 -19.96
C GLY A 400 -13.80 24.23 -19.77
N ARG A 401 -12.73 23.74 -20.41
CA ARG A 401 -12.27 22.36 -20.21
C ARG A 401 -11.62 22.18 -18.83
N LYS A 402 -11.85 20.99 -18.25
CA LYS A 402 -11.20 20.52 -17.01
C LYS A 402 -9.75 20.06 -17.20
N ASP A 403 -9.37 19.77 -18.45
CA ASP A 403 -8.10 19.09 -18.74
C ASP A 403 -6.93 20.08 -18.69
N PRO A 404 -5.89 19.80 -17.89
CA PRO A 404 -4.71 20.65 -17.83
C PRO A 404 -3.83 20.46 -19.07
N PHE A 405 -3.26 21.56 -19.53
CA PHE A 405 -2.19 21.60 -20.53
C PHE A 405 -0.91 22.15 -19.90
N GLN A 406 0.25 21.69 -20.38
CA GLN A 406 1.55 22.21 -19.98
C GLN A 406 1.62 23.73 -20.17
N GLY A 407 1.96 24.44 -19.10
CA GLY A 407 2.09 25.89 -19.13
C GLY A 407 3.30 26.34 -19.95
N PRO A 408 3.15 27.24 -20.93
CA PRO A 408 4.28 27.85 -21.62
C PRO A 408 5.10 28.74 -20.67
N TYR A 409 6.44 28.69 -20.75
CA TYR A 409 7.29 29.63 -20.01
C TYR A 409 7.34 31.02 -20.66
N THR A 410 7.09 31.09 -21.97
CA THR A 410 6.84 32.33 -22.72
C THR A 410 5.78 32.09 -23.79
N TRP A 411 5.05 33.16 -24.15
CA TRP A 411 4.02 33.30 -25.19
C TRP A 411 3.77 32.11 -26.14
N MET A 412 2.49 31.74 -26.30
CA MET A 412 2.05 30.62 -27.14
C MET A 412 1.39 31.13 -28.43
N MET A 413 1.68 30.48 -29.56
CA MET A 413 1.07 30.79 -30.86
C MET A 413 0.55 29.53 -31.55
N PHE A 414 -0.71 29.55 -31.99
CA PHE A 414 -1.28 28.53 -32.87
C PHE A 414 -1.20 29.03 -34.31
N LEU A 415 -0.38 28.38 -35.14
CA LEU A 415 -0.17 28.82 -36.53
C LEU A 415 -1.14 28.14 -37.51
N ASN A 416 -1.57 26.91 -37.22
CA ASN A 416 -2.56 26.15 -37.98
C ASN A 416 -3.12 25.01 -37.10
N GLY A 417 -4.22 24.39 -37.52
CA GLY A 417 -4.99 23.40 -36.75
C GLY A 417 -4.26 22.12 -36.28
N ASN A 418 -3.00 21.91 -36.69
CA ASN A 418 -2.21 20.72 -36.33
C ASN A 418 -1.03 21.01 -35.38
N ALA A 419 -0.63 22.27 -35.16
CA ALA A 419 0.55 22.61 -34.34
C ALA A 419 0.44 23.97 -33.63
N GLY A 420 0.51 23.94 -32.29
CA GLY A 420 0.83 25.10 -31.46
C GLY A 420 2.29 25.08 -31.02
N TRP A 421 2.92 26.25 -30.93
CA TRP A 421 4.28 26.42 -30.42
C TRP A 421 4.27 26.92 -28.98
N SER A 422 4.99 26.21 -28.11
CA SER A 422 5.29 26.61 -26.74
C SER A 422 6.80 26.49 -26.50
N ASN A 423 7.36 27.44 -25.75
CA ASN A 423 8.75 27.42 -25.29
C ASN A 423 8.77 26.94 -23.82
N ASP A 424 9.52 25.88 -23.55
CA ASP A 424 9.66 25.24 -22.23
C ASP A 424 10.43 26.08 -21.20
N GLY A 425 11.02 27.19 -21.63
CA GLY A 425 11.81 28.10 -20.81
C GLY A 425 13.29 27.79 -20.72
N ILE A 426 13.71 26.74 -21.41
CA ILE A 426 15.12 26.37 -21.63
C ILE A 426 15.45 26.52 -23.13
N GLY A 427 14.49 26.99 -23.94
CA GLY A 427 14.65 27.29 -25.35
C GLY A 427 14.30 26.12 -26.28
N LYS A 428 13.58 25.09 -25.80
CA LYS A 428 13.10 24.01 -26.64
C LYS A 428 11.66 24.23 -27.09
N PHE A 429 11.43 23.95 -28.37
CA PHE A 429 10.11 23.97 -28.99
C PHE A 429 9.33 22.70 -28.65
N MET A 430 8.18 22.87 -28.01
CA MET A 430 7.18 21.80 -27.86
C MET A 430 6.13 21.92 -28.98
N THR A 431 5.80 20.79 -29.62
CA THR A 431 4.73 20.71 -30.63
C THR A 431 3.44 20.27 -29.98
N LEU A 432 2.51 21.21 -29.79
CA LEU A 432 1.17 20.91 -29.29
C LEU A 432 0.29 20.40 -30.45
N ARG A 433 -0.17 19.15 -30.38
CA ARG A 433 -1.05 18.58 -31.42
C ARG A 433 -2.47 19.14 -31.28
N GLY A 434 -2.94 19.85 -32.29
CA GLY A 434 -4.33 20.29 -32.37
C GLY A 434 -5.30 19.17 -32.77
N PHE A 435 -6.58 19.41 -32.53
CA PHE A 435 -7.71 18.71 -33.12
C PHE A 435 -8.60 19.75 -33.81
N ALA A 436 -8.85 19.58 -35.11
CA ALA A 436 -9.70 20.50 -35.87
C ALA A 436 -11.16 20.37 -35.42
N SER A 437 -11.78 21.47 -34.95
CA SER A 437 -13.21 21.45 -34.61
C SER A 437 -14.09 21.30 -35.85
N SER A 438 -15.19 20.55 -35.71
CA SER A 438 -16.30 20.57 -36.65
C SER A 438 -17.34 21.62 -36.23
N ASN A 439 -18.29 21.93 -37.12
CA ASN A 439 -19.44 22.78 -36.80
C ASN A 439 -20.49 22.08 -35.91
N VAL A 440 -20.21 20.86 -35.42
CA VAL A 440 -21.13 20.02 -34.65
C VAL A 440 -20.62 19.94 -33.20
N PRO A 441 -21.20 20.71 -32.25
CA PRO A 441 -20.62 20.83 -30.90
C PRO A 441 -20.54 19.51 -30.14
N SER A 442 -21.48 18.59 -30.38
CA SER A 442 -21.46 17.25 -29.77
C SER A 442 -20.25 16.41 -30.17
N GLU A 443 -19.77 16.54 -31.42
CA GLU A 443 -18.55 15.88 -31.87
C GLU A 443 -17.32 16.47 -31.17
N ASN A 444 -17.26 17.80 -31.05
CA ASN A 444 -16.16 18.49 -30.37
C ASN A 444 -16.12 18.17 -28.86
N LEU A 445 -17.29 18.06 -28.21
CA LEU A 445 -17.43 17.63 -26.82
C LEU A 445 -16.88 16.21 -26.63
N VAL A 446 -17.32 15.25 -27.45
CA VAL A 446 -16.80 13.87 -27.38
C VAL A 446 -15.29 13.82 -27.68
N ALA A 447 -14.81 14.59 -28.66
CA ALA A 447 -13.39 14.70 -28.98
C ALA A 447 -12.57 15.28 -27.82
N SER A 448 -13.08 16.31 -27.12
CA SER A 448 -12.43 16.92 -25.96
C SER A 448 -12.16 15.90 -24.84
N VAL A 449 -13.13 15.03 -24.57
CA VAL A 449 -13.06 13.99 -23.55
C VAL A 449 -12.15 12.86 -23.99
N ARG A 450 -12.22 12.45 -25.27
CA ARG A 450 -11.39 11.38 -25.84
C ARG A 450 -9.92 11.78 -26.02
N GLN A 451 -9.63 13.06 -26.19
CA GLN A 451 -8.30 13.62 -26.46
C GLN A 451 -7.98 14.78 -25.49
N PRO A 452 -7.86 14.50 -24.17
CA PRO A 452 -7.65 15.52 -23.15
C PRO A 452 -6.37 16.33 -23.37
N TYR A 453 -5.36 15.70 -23.98
CA TYR A 453 -4.06 16.29 -24.28
C TYR A 453 -3.99 17.11 -25.59
N ARG A 454 -5.10 17.23 -26.35
CA ARG A 454 -5.14 18.02 -27.60
C ARG A 454 -5.99 19.27 -27.44
N TYR A 455 -5.49 20.37 -27.99
CA TYR A 455 -6.25 21.62 -28.11
C TYR A 455 -7.26 21.52 -29.25
N ILE A 456 -8.52 21.85 -29.00
CA ILE A 456 -9.54 21.98 -30.05
C ILE A 456 -9.37 23.35 -30.72
N VAL A 457 -9.24 23.37 -32.04
CA VAL A 457 -8.85 24.56 -32.82
C VAL A 457 -9.61 24.59 -34.14
N GLY A 458 -10.11 25.74 -34.57
CA GLY A 458 -10.86 25.85 -35.83
C GLY A 458 -12.00 26.86 -35.77
N VAL A 459 -13.13 26.49 -36.37
CA VAL A 459 -14.29 27.36 -36.61
C VAL A 459 -15.28 27.41 -35.43
N SER A 460 -15.29 26.38 -34.61
CA SER A 460 -16.13 26.22 -33.41
C SER A 460 -15.27 25.90 -32.19
N ASP A 461 -15.82 26.02 -30.98
CA ASP A 461 -15.15 25.53 -29.77
C ASP A 461 -15.66 24.13 -29.35
N TRP A 462 -15.34 23.71 -28.13
CA TRP A 462 -15.59 22.36 -27.63
C TRP A 462 -17.00 22.14 -27.06
N LEU A 463 -17.78 23.21 -26.86
CA LEU A 463 -19.19 23.18 -26.43
C LEU A 463 -20.13 23.96 -27.35
N SER A 464 -19.61 24.94 -28.10
CA SER A 464 -20.41 25.90 -28.88
C SER A 464 -20.06 25.86 -30.37
N PRO A 465 -21.03 26.07 -31.29
CA PRO A 465 -20.77 26.09 -32.73
C PRO A 465 -20.00 27.35 -33.19
N ALA A 466 -19.84 28.35 -32.33
CA ALA A 466 -19.02 29.53 -32.56
C ALA A 466 -17.97 29.69 -31.46
N VAL A 467 -16.77 30.15 -31.80
CA VAL A 467 -15.67 30.31 -30.83
C VAL A 467 -16.06 31.27 -29.70
N GLY A 468 -16.18 30.73 -28.49
CA GLY A 468 -16.50 31.45 -27.28
C GLY A 468 -17.99 31.69 -27.05
N GLY A 469 -18.87 31.01 -27.79
CA GLY A 469 -20.33 31.14 -27.69
C GLY A 469 -20.93 30.64 -26.37
N GLU A 470 -20.24 29.75 -25.64
CA GLU A 470 -20.65 29.39 -24.28
C GLU A 470 -20.21 30.44 -23.25
N ASP A 471 -21.21 31.03 -22.60
CA ASP A 471 -21.07 31.97 -21.48
C ASP A 471 -20.69 31.24 -20.17
N TYR A 472 -21.26 30.06 -19.94
CA TYR A 472 -21.26 29.34 -18.66
C TYR A 472 -20.22 28.19 -18.65
N ARG A 473 -18.95 28.56 -18.85
CA ARG A 473 -17.86 27.63 -19.21
C ARG A 473 -17.44 26.66 -18.10
N TRP A 474 -16.98 27.19 -16.98
CA TRP A 474 -16.58 26.42 -15.78
C TRP A 474 -17.62 26.55 -14.64
N SER A 475 -18.72 27.24 -14.89
CA SER A 475 -19.76 27.55 -13.90
C SER A 475 -21.11 27.30 -14.51
N ASN A 476 -22.10 26.90 -13.71
CA ASN A 476 -23.48 26.81 -14.16
C ASN A 476 -24.11 28.22 -14.23
N ALA A 477 -25.32 28.35 -14.78
CA ALA A 477 -26.00 29.63 -14.95
C ALA A 477 -26.30 30.38 -13.65
N ASP A 478 -26.39 29.66 -12.53
CA ASP A 478 -26.57 30.17 -11.16
C ASP A 478 -25.24 30.57 -10.46
N GLY A 479 -24.10 30.45 -11.15
CA GLY A 479 -22.78 30.72 -10.60
C GLY A 479 -22.18 29.60 -9.73
N THR A 480 -22.83 28.44 -9.65
CA THR A 480 -22.25 27.24 -9.00
C THR A 480 -21.16 26.60 -9.87
N LYS A 481 -20.35 25.71 -9.28
CA LYS A 481 -19.25 25.00 -9.95
C LYS A 481 -19.81 24.08 -11.06
N GLY A 482 -19.32 24.24 -12.29
CA GLY A 482 -19.70 23.38 -13.42
C GLY A 482 -19.00 22.02 -13.37
N VAL A 483 -19.56 21.00 -14.01
CA VAL A 483 -19.00 19.63 -14.00
C VAL A 483 -17.59 19.53 -14.60
N PHE A 484 -17.22 20.49 -15.47
CA PHE A 484 -15.90 20.63 -16.09
C PHE A 484 -14.98 21.67 -15.40
N ASP A 485 -15.35 22.19 -14.23
CA ASP A 485 -14.46 23.08 -13.46
C ASP A 485 -13.17 22.34 -13.04
N PRO A 486 -11.96 22.88 -13.30
CA PRO A 486 -10.70 22.21 -13.06
C PRO A 486 -10.22 22.27 -11.60
N CYS A 487 -10.86 23.06 -10.72
CA CYS A 487 -10.38 23.24 -9.36
C CYS A 487 -10.62 21.98 -8.49
N PRO A 488 -9.80 21.77 -7.44
CA PRO A 488 -10.01 20.72 -6.45
C PRO A 488 -11.24 20.98 -5.58
N ASP A 489 -11.51 20.06 -4.65
CA ASP A 489 -12.66 20.15 -3.74
C ASP A 489 -12.62 21.42 -2.87
N GLY A 490 -13.79 21.99 -2.57
CA GLY A 490 -13.92 23.29 -1.92
C GLY A 490 -13.59 24.52 -2.79
N TRP A 491 -12.99 24.34 -3.97
CA TRP A 491 -12.55 25.42 -4.86
C TRP A 491 -13.28 25.42 -6.21
N ARG A 492 -13.37 26.60 -6.84
CA ARG A 492 -13.94 26.80 -8.19
C ARG A 492 -13.22 27.91 -8.93
N VAL A 493 -13.32 27.93 -10.26
CA VAL A 493 -12.92 29.10 -11.06
C VAL A 493 -13.86 30.26 -10.71
N PRO A 494 -13.36 31.50 -10.58
CA PRO A 494 -14.21 32.66 -10.28
C PRO A 494 -15.30 32.86 -11.33
N PHE A 495 -16.56 32.86 -10.88
CA PHE A 495 -17.70 33.22 -11.70
C PHE A 495 -17.84 34.74 -11.77
N ARG A 496 -18.06 35.28 -12.97
CA ARG A 496 -18.49 36.67 -13.16
C ARG A 496 -19.97 36.68 -13.52
N ALA A 497 -20.81 37.10 -12.58
CA ALA A 497 -22.20 37.41 -12.89
C ALA A 497 -22.24 38.50 -13.97
N ARG A 498 -23.13 38.36 -14.96
CA ARG A 498 -23.47 39.44 -15.89
C ARG A 498 -24.30 40.48 -15.14
N GLU A 499 -23.63 41.45 -14.52
CA GLU A 499 -24.22 42.79 -14.47
C GLU A 499 -24.23 43.36 -15.90
N PRO A 500 -25.30 44.05 -16.32
CA PRO A 500 -25.30 44.79 -17.57
C PRO A 500 -24.35 45.99 -17.41
N LEU A 501 -23.11 45.84 -17.85
CA LEU A 501 -22.11 46.90 -17.77
C LEU A 501 -22.61 48.16 -18.51
N PRO A 502 -22.76 49.30 -17.81
CA PRO A 502 -22.84 50.57 -18.51
C PRO A 502 -21.46 50.86 -19.11
N HIS A 503 -21.43 50.97 -20.44
CA HIS A 503 -20.30 51.40 -21.29
C HIS A 503 -19.19 50.37 -21.61
N GLY A 504 -19.24 49.92 -22.88
CA GLY A 504 -18.08 49.97 -23.79
C GLY A 504 -17.04 48.83 -23.74
N PRO A 505 -16.56 48.34 -24.90
CA PRO A 505 -15.43 47.42 -24.96
C PRO A 505 -14.08 48.14 -24.75
N ILE A 506 -13.09 47.40 -24.28
CA ILE A 506 -11.64 47.71 -24.34
C ILE A 506 -11.01 46.73 -25.33
#